data_AF-A0A3A9IXZ4-F1
#
_entry.id   AF-A0A3A9IXZ4-F1
#
_cell.length_a   1.000
_cell.length_b   1.000
_cell.length_c   1.000
_cell.angle_alpha   90.00
_cell.angle_beta   90.00
_cell.angle_gamma   90.00
#
_symmetry.space_group_name_H-M   'P 1'
#
loop_
_entity.id
_entity.type
_entity.pdbx_description
1 polymer ?
#
loop_
_entity_poly.entity_id
_entity_poly.type
_entity_poly.pdbx_seq_one_letter_code
_entity_poly.pdbx_strand_id
1 'polypeptide(L)'
;MARPSAEQRKEMIIEAVLALFREKGMAASSTRDVAERTGLARSHVYHYFKDWKELCLCAVERFTSQEIAELREWLLPLPAREALPLFVRDNLPTSQDASWAIYLDAWNESLRDPVFAESYRKTIQAWREVLELILQKGLDSGDFMAADTGRLARQITSLINGYADDLILEPTPETVEATYQEIMAVVNRLVLPNNPA
;
A
#
# COMPACT_ATOMS: atom_id res chain seq x y z
N MET A 1 -32.48 -7.07 15.65
CA MET A 1 -31.01 -6.99 15.43
C MET A 1 -30.39 -6.16 16.54
N ALA A 2 -29.25 -6.57 17.08
CA ALA A 2 -28.53 -5.81 18.10
C ALA A 2 -27.99 -4.49 17.53
N ARG A 3 -27.95 -3.43 18.35
CA ARG A 3 -27.37 -2.14 17.96
C ARG A 3 -25.86 -2.34 17.71
N PRO A 4 -25.30 -1.89 16.57
CA PRO A 4 -23.88 -2.04 16.30
C PRO A 4 -23.03 -1.34 17.37
N SER A 5 -21.89 -1.93 17.71
CA SER A 5 -20.92 -1.36 18.65
C SER A 5 -20.31 -0.06 18.11
N ALA A 6 -19.64 0.70 18.98
CA ALA A 6 -18.94 1.92 18.57
C ALA A 6 -17.87 1.63 17.50
N GLU A 7 -17.13 0.53 17.65
CA GLU A 7 -16.10 0.11 16.68
C GLU A 7 -16.70 -0.34 15.35
N GLN A 8 -17.80 -1.12 15.37
CA GLN A 8 -18.53 -1.46 14.15
C GLN A 8 -19.06 -0.22 13.41
N ARG A 9 -19.44 0.83 14.15
CA ARG A 9 -19.87 2.09 13.58
C ARG A 9 -18.72 2.88 12.97
N LYS A 10 -17.55 2.93 13.62
CA LYS A 10 -16.34 3.54 13.05
C LYS A 10 -15.95 2.85 11.75
N GLU A 11 -15.91 1.52 11.75
CA GLU A 11 -15.54 0.74 10.55
C GLU A 11 -16.50 1.01 9.39
N MET A 12 -17.81 1.01 9.67
CA MET A 12 -18.83 1.34 8.65
C MET A 12 -18.63 2.74 8.05
N ILE A 13 -18.20 3.73 8.86
CA ILE A 13 -17.91 5.09 8.40
C ILE A 13 -16.62 5.10 7.55
N ILE A 14 -15.59 4.38 7.96
CA ILE A 14 -14.32 4.26 7.22
C ILE A 14 -14.56 3.60 5.86
N GLU A 15 -15.30 2.50 5.81
CA GLU A 15 -15.66 1.83 4.55
C GLU A 15 -16.44 2.74 3.61
N ALA A 16 -17.36 3.55 4.15
CA ALA A 16 -18.09 4.53 3.37
C ALA A 16 -17.17 5.61 2.77
N VAL A 17 -16.15 6.05 3.51
CA VAL A 17 -15.15 7.01 3.05
C VAL A 17 -14.26 6.40 1.97
N LEU A 18 -13.76 5.19 2.17
CA LEU A 18 -12.94 4.50 1.17
C LEU A 18 -13.72 4.28 -0.13
N ALA A 19 -15.00 3.90 -0.05
CA ALA A 19 -15.86 3.81 -1.23
C ALA A 19 -16.00 5.16 -1.97
N LEU A 20 -16.15 6.27 -1.24
CA LEU A 20 -16.21 7.60 -1.85
C LEU A 20 -14.89 8.01 -2.50
N PHE A 21 -13.74 7.69 -1.87
CA PHE A 21 -12.43 7.93 -2.47
C PHE A 21 -12.28 7.16 -3.77
N ARG A 22 -12.75 5.91 -3.81
CA ARG A 22 -12.71 5.10 -5.03
C ARG A 22 -13.59 5.63 -6.16
N GLU A 23 -14.72 6.24 -5.82
CA GLU A 23 -15.70 6.71 -6.81
C GLU A 23 -15.39 8.10 -7.37
N LYS A 24 -14.84 9.00 -6.54
CA LYS A 24 -14.65 10.41 -6.94
C LYS A 24 -13.38 11.07 -6.40
N GLY A 25 -12.50 10.32 -5.73
CA GLY A 25 -11.27 10.82 -5.13
C GLY A 25 -11.46 11.45 -3.76
N MET A 26 -10.36 11.58 -3.03
CA MET A 26 -10.31 12.11 -1.67
C MET A 26 -10.69 13.59 -1.62
N ALA A 27 -10.16 14.40 -2.55
CA ALA A 27 -10.38 15.85 -2.59
C ALA A 27 -11.84 16.24 -2.90
N ALA A 28 -12.57 15.41 -3.65
CA ALA A 28 -13.98 15.66 -3.98
C ALA A 28 -14.96 15.06 -2.97
N SER A 29 -14.46 14.40 -1.93
CA SER A 29 -15.24 13.73 -0.88
C SER A 29 -15.40 14.63 0.35
N SER A 30 -16.48 14.41 1.12
CA SER A 30 -16.79 15.21 2.29
C SER A 30 -17.59 14.43 3.34
N THR A 31 -17.65 14.94 4.57
CA THR A 31 -18.51 14.38 5.64
C THR A 31 -20.00 14.40 5.30
N ARG A 32 -20.43 15.26 4.37
CA ARG A 32 -21.81 15.25 3.86
C ARG A 32 -22.07 14.02 3.02
N ASP A 33 -21.16 13.67 2.11
CA ASP A 33 -21.31 12.49 1.27
C ASP A 33 -21.32 11.21 2.11
N VAL A 34 -20.48 11.16 3.16
CA VAL A 34 -20.45 10.05 4.13
C VAL A 34 -21.79 9.91 4.85
N ALA A 35 -22.35 11.02 5.33
CA ALA A 35 -23.65 11.05 5.99
C ALA A 35 -24.77 10.56 5.04
N GLU A 36 -24.77 11.01 3.79
CA GLU A 36 -25.71 10.58 2.76
C GLU A 36 -25.57 9.07 2.46
N ARG A 37 -24.34 8.56 2.30
CA ARG A 37 -24.07 7.14 2.05
C ARG A 37 -24.44 6.22 3.21
N THR A 38 -24.14 6.64 4.43
CA THR A 38 -24.36 5.81 5.64
C THR A 38 -25.75 5.95 6.24
N GLY A 39 -26.53 6.94 5.80
CA GLY A 39 -27.79 7.34 6.41
C GLY A 39 -27.64 7.95 7.82
N LEU A 40 -26.42 8.33 8.21
CA LEU A 40 -26.13 8.95 9.50
C LEU A 40 -26.28 10.48 9.41
N ALA A 41 -26.60 11.12 10.54
CA ALA A 41 -26.45 12.56 10.64
C ALA A 41 -24.96 12.95 10.67
N ARG A 42 -24.59 14.10 10.09
CA ARG A 42 -23.21 14.61 10.13
C ARG A 42 -22.67 14.72 11.55
N SER A 43 -23.50 15.14 12.51
CA SER A 43 -23.13 15.19 13.94
C SER A 43 -22.74 13.83 14.51
N HIS A 44 -23.30 12.74 13.97
CA HIS A 44 -22.93 11.38 14.37
C HIS A 44 -21.58 10.96 13.78
N VAL A 45 -21.22 11.40 12.58
CA VAL A 45 -19.85 11.21 12.07
C VAL A 45 -18.85 11.95 12.96
N TYR A 46 -19.15 13.20 13.33
CA TYR A 46 -18.30 14.00 14.22
C TYR A 46 -18.22 13.50 15.66
N HIS A 47 -19.11 12.58 16.06
CA HIS A 47 -19.00 11.90 17.35
C HIS A 47 -17.82 10.92 17.38
N TYR A 48 -17.45 10.35 16.23
CA TYR A 48 -16.38 9.35 16.12
C TYR A 48 -15.06 9.95 15.62
N PHE A 49 -15.13 11.00 14.80
CA PHE A 49 -13.98 11.66 14.20
C PHE A 49 -14.11 13.17 14.41
N LYS A 50 -13.09 13.78 15.00
CA LYS A 50 -12.99 15.20 15.30
C LYS A 50 -13.27 16.08 14.08
N ASP A 51 -12.70 15.73 12.94
CA ASP A 51 -12.84 16.47 11.69
C ASP A 51 -12.70 15.56 10.46
N TRP A 52 -12.91 16.15 9.28
CA TRP A 52 -12.76 15.44 8.00
C TRP A 52 -11.33 14.91 7.81
N LYS A 53 -10.34 15.67 8.27
CA LYS A 53 -8.93 15.32 8.10
C LYS A 53 -8.58 14.06 8.90
N GLU A 54 -8.98 13.98 10.16
CA GLU A 54 -8.81 12.78 10.99
C GLU A 54 -9.49 11.57 10.36
N LEU A 55 -10.71 11.75 9.83
CA LEU A 55 -11.42 10.66 9.16
C LEU A 55 -10.68 10.18 7.88
N CYS A 56 -10.19 11.10 7.04
CA CYS A 56 -9.37 10.73 5.87
C CYS A 56 -8.11 9.98 6.28
N LEU A 57 -7.41 10.46 7.29
CA LEU A 57 -6.19 9.82 7.79
C LEU A 57 -6.47 8.40 8.28
N CYS A 58 -7.49 8.22 9.14
CA CYS A 58 -7.89 6.90 9.64
C CYS A 58 -8.31 5.96 8.50
N ALA A 59 -8.99 6.47 7.47
CA ALA A 59 -9.37 5.67 6.32
C ALA A 59 -8.15 5.18 5.53
N VAL A 60 -7.19 6.06 5.24
CA VAL A 60 -5.94 5.69 4.55
C VAL A 60 -5.10 4.72 5.39
N GLU A 61 -4.97 4.97 6.69
CA GLU A 61 -4.24 4.08 7.60
C GLU A 61 -4.89 2.70 7.67
N ARG A 62 -6.22 2.63 7.77
CA ARG A 62 -6.97 1.37 7.79
C ARG A 62 -6.83 0.61 6.48
N PHE A 63 -6.92 1.30 5.34
CA PHE A 63 -6.75 0.72 4.00
C PHE A 63 -5.35 0.13 3.85
N THR A 64 -4.32 0.94 4.06
CA THR A 64 -2.92 0.49 3.87
C THR A 64 -2.50 -0.58 4.86
N SER A 65 -2.98 -0.52 6.11
CA SER A 65 -2.72 -1.56 7.11
C SER A 65 -3.36 -2.90 6.72
N GLN A 66 -4.51 -2.88 6.03
CA GLN A 66 -5.14 -4.09 5.52
C GLN A 66 -4.31 -4.74 4.43
N GLU A 67 -3.93 -3.95 3.43
CA GLU A 67 -3.14 -4.42 2.28
C GLU A 67 -1.82 -5.03 2.77
N ILE A 68 -1.13 -4.37 3.71
CA ILE A 68 0.09 -4.90 4.33
C ILE A 68 -0.19 -6.19 5.11
N ALA A 69 -1.29 -6.26 5.87
CA ALA A 69 -1.62 -7.45 6.65
C ALA A 69 -1.92 -8.66 5.75
N GLU A 70 -2.72 -8.45 4.71
CA GLU A 70 -3.01 -9.45 3.69
C GLU A 70 -1.71 -9.90 3.02
N LEU A 71 -0.89 -8.96 2.54
CA LEU A 71 0.43 -9.21 1.95
C LEU A 71 1.30 -10.13 2.82
N ARG A 72 1.37 -9.82 4.11
CA ARG A 72 2.15 -10.61 5.07
C ARG A 72 1.60 -12.01 5.25
N GLU A 73 0.28 -12.14 5.33
CA GLU A 73 -0.41 -13.41 5.54
C GLU A 73 -0.13 -14.38 4.38
N TRP A 74 -0.15 -13.89 3.13
CA TRP A 74 0.02 -14.76 1.97
C TRP A 74 1.49 -14.98 1.56
N LEU A 75 2.37 -13.99 1.71
CA LEU A 75 3.77 -14.12 1.26
C LEU A 75 4.72 -14.74 2.28
N LEU A 76 4.62 -14.39 3.56
CA LEU A 76 5.62 -14.83 4.55
C LEU A 76 5.67 -16.35 4.79
N PRO A 77 4.57 -17.11 4.63
CA PRO A 77 4.63 -18.57 4.66
C PRO A 77 5.49 -19.18 3.54
N LEU A 78 5.53 -18.56 2.34
CA LEU A 78 6.18 -19.12 1.15
C LEU A 78 7.72 -19.11 1.24
N PRO A 79 8.42 -20.05 0.58
CA PRO A 79 9.88 -19.98 0.44
C PRO A 79 10.32 -18.64 -0.17
N ALA A 80 11.48 -18.12 0.23
CA ALA A 80 11.91 -16.78 -0.17
C ALA A 80 12.02 -16.62 -1.70
N ARG A 81 12.47 -17.66 -2.41
CA ARG A 81 12.54 -17.70 -3.88
C ARG A 81 11.18 -17.58 -4.56
N GLU A 82 10.11 -18.01 -3.90
CA GLU A 82 8.73 -17.91 -4.41
C GLU A 82 8.09 -16.58 -3.98
N ALA A 83 8.32 -16.16 -2.73
CA ALA A 83 7.76 -14.94 -2.18
C ALA A 83 8.28 -13.67 -2.84
N LEU A 84 9.58 -13.58 -3.18
CA LEU A 84 10.17 -12.36 -3.72
C LEU A 84 9.60 -11.94 -5.10
N PRO A 85 9.50 -12.85 -6.11
CA PRO A 85 8.85 -12.51 -7.37
C PRO A 85 7.37 -12.12 -7.19
N LEU A 86 6.67 -12.80 -6.27
CA LEU A 86 5.27 -12.51 -5.97
C LEU A 86 5.10 -11.14 -5.30
N PHE A 87 6.00 -10.77 -4.38
CA PHE A 87 6.05 -9.43 -3.79
C PHE A 87 6.22 -8.35 -4.87
N VAL A 88 7.18 -8.53 -5.78
CA VAL A 88 7.41 -7.57 -6.87
C VAL A 88 6.17 -7.42 -7.73
N ARG A 89 5.53 -8.53 -8.10
CA ARG A 89 4.34 -8.54 -8.96
C ARG A 89 3.13 -7.88 -8.30
N ASP A 90 2.92 -8.12 -7.02
CA ASP A 90 1.81 -7.56 -6.25
C ASP A 90 1.91 -6.04 -6.08
N ASN A 91 3.14 -5.52 -6.05
CA ASN A 91 3.40 -4.08 -5.93
C ASN A 91 3.43 -3.35 -7.29
N LEU A 92 3.00 -3.99 -8.39
CA LEU A 92 2.88 -3.34 -9.70
C LEU A 92 1.40 -3.03 -10.03
N PRO A 93 1.11 -1.84 -10.56
CA PRO A 93 -0.24 -1.49 -10.99
C PRO A 93 -0.67 -2.35 -12.19
N THR A 94 -1.64 -3.24 -11.98
CA THR A 94 -2.24 -4.06 -13.06
C THR A 94 -3.40 -3.37 -13.77
N SER A 95 -3.88 -2.26 -13.22
CA SER A 95 -4.97 -1.45 -13.73
C SER A 95 -4.88 -0.05 -13.11
N GLN A 96 -5.59 0.92 -13.70
CA GLN A 96 -5.85 2.23 -13.07
C GLN A 96 -6.94 2.10 -11.99
N ASP A 97 -6.78 1.14 -11.09
CA ASP A 97 -7.79 0.91 -10.08
C ASP A 97 -7.84 2.03 -9.03
N ALA A 98 -8.94 1.99 -8.31
CA ALA A 98 -9.26 2.97 -7.30
C ALA A 98 -8.36 2.86 -6.04
N SER A 99 -7.60 1.78 -5.89
CA SER A 99 -6.64 1.61 -4.80
C SER A 99 -5.41 2.48 -5.04
N TRP A 100 -4.86 2.49 -6.25
CA TRP A 100 -3.76 3.40 -6.63
C TRP A 100 -4.15 4.88 -6.51
N ALA A 101 -5.39 5.23 -6.85
CA ALA A 101 -5.89 6.59 -6.66
C ALA A 101 -5.85 7.03 -5.19
N ILE A 102 -6.21 6.15 -4.24
CA ILE A 102 -6.14 6.43 -2.80
C ILE A 102 -4.69 6.67 -2.37
N TYR A 103 -3.72 5.88 -2.87
CA TYR A 103 -2.30 6.07 -2.58
C TYR A 103 -1.78 7.42 -3.10
N LEU A 104 -2.12 7.79 -4.34
CA LEU A 104 -1.71 9.05 -4.94
C LEU A 104 -2.32 10.26 -4.23
N ASP A 105 -3.60 10.19 -3.85
CA ASP A 105 -4.25 11.24 -3.07
C ASP A 105 -3.59 11.41 -1.69
N ALA A 106 -3.34 10.31 -0.98
CA ALA A 106 -2.66 10.32 0.31
C ALA A 106 -1.23 10.87 0.21
N TRP A 107 -0.50 10.52 -0.86
CA TRP A 107 0.82 11.06 -1.14
C TRP A 107 0.77 12.58 -1.37
N ASN A 108 -0.17 13.07 -2.19
CA ASN A 108 -0.33 14.50 -2.45
C ASN A 108 -0.68 15.29 -1.17
N GLU A 109 -1.50 14.72 -0.27
CA GLU A 109 -1.77 15.33 1.04
C GLU A 109 -0.53 15.34 1.95
N SER A 110 0.31 14.29 1.88
CA SER A 110 1.56 14.20 2.65
C SER A 110 2.56 15.32 2.35
N LEU A 111 2.51 15.90 1.14
CA LEU A 111 3.33 17.05 0.75
C LEU A 111 2.91 18.35 1.44
N ARG A 112 1.68 18.41 1.96
CA ARG A 112 1.05 19.62 2.49
C ARG A 112 0.83 19.55 4.00
N ASP A 113 0.72 18.35 4.55
CA ASP A 113 0.38 18.13 5.95
C ASP A 113 1.36 17.22 6.69
N PRO A 114 2.02 17.69 7.77
CA PRO A 114 2.99 16.89 8.52
C PRO A 114 2.41 15.60 9.14
N VAL A 115 1.11 15.57 9.45
CA VAL A 115 0.47 14.37 10.02
C VAL A 115 0.32 13.29 8.96
N PHE A 116 -0.09 13.66 7.74
CA PHE A 116 -0.10 12.74 6.60
C PHE A 116 1.32 12.31 6.21
N ALA A 117 2.30 13.22 6.26
CA ALA A 117 3.71 12.87 6.01
C ALA A 117 4.23 11.80 6.98
N GLU A 118 3.89 11.91 8.27
CA GLU A 118 4.28 10.93 9.27
C GLU A 118 3.59 9.58 9.06
N SER A 119 2.28 9.60 8.76
CA SER A 119 1.51 8.39 8.44
C SER A 119 2.07 7.68 7.21
N TYR A 120 2.34 8.42 6.13
CA TYR A 120 2.96 7.89 4.91
C TYR A 120 4.33 7.24 5.19
N ARG A 121 5.20 7.89 5.99
CA ARG A 121 6.50 7.30 6.36
C ARG A 121 6.36 5.97 7.07
N LYS A 122 5.41 5.86 8.00
CA LYS A 122 5.10 4.61 8.72
C LYS A 122 4.60 3.53 7.77
N THR A 123 3.71 3.88 6.85
CA THR A 123 3.19 2.95 5.84
C THR A 123 4.29 2.40 4.94
N ILE A 124 5.13 3.28 4.36
CA ILE A 124 6.26 2.85 3.51
C ILE A 124 7.27 2.01 4.29
N GLN A 125 7.50 2.32 5.58
CA GLN A 125 8.33 1.49 6.43
C GLN A 125 7.72 0.10 6.64
N ALA A 126 6.43 0.00 6.98
CA ALA A 126 5.75 -1.27 7.22
C ALA A 126 5.70 -2.15 5.96
N TRP A 127 5.48 -1.58 4.78
CA TRP A 127 5.60 -2.28 3.50
C TRP A 127 7.00 -2.82 3.28
N ARG A 128 8.03 -1.99 3.48
CA ARG A 128 9.43 -2.40 3.32
C ARG A 128 9.83 -3.50 4.31
N GLU A 129 9.33 -3.47 5.54
CA GLU A 129 9.57 -4.51 6.54
C GLU A 129 9.09 -5.89 6.05
N VAL A 130 8.02 -5.97 5.25
CA VAL A 130 7.61 -7.26 4.64
C VAL A 130 8.67 -7.78 3.69
N LEU A 131 9.22 -6.91 2.82
CA LEU A 131 10.30 -7.28 1.92
C LEU A 131 11.58 -7.65 2.69
N GLU A 132 11.93 -6.91 3.74
CA GLU A 132 13.08 -7.21 4.59
C GLU A 132 12.96 -8.62 5.21
N LEU A 133 11.76 -9.03 5.65
CA LEU A 133 11.50 -10.38 6.15
C LEU A 133 11.67 -11.45 5.07
N ILE A 134 11.16 -11.21 3.85
CA ILE A 134 11.31 -12.13 2.71
C ILE A 134 12.80 -12.29 2.35
N LEU A 135 13.52 -11.18 2.26
CA LEU A 135 14.94 -11.18 1.96
C LEU A 135 15.72 -11.90 3.05
N GLN A 136 15.49 -11.58 4.33
CA GLN A 136 16.18 -12.22 5.45
C GLN A 136 15.97 -13.74 5.44
N LYS A 137 14.75 -14.22 5.18
CA LYS A 137 14.45 -15.66 5.03
C LYS A 137 15.30 -16.31 3.94
N GLY A 138 15.53 -15.61 2.82
CA GLY A 138 16.37 -16.12 1.74
C GLY A 138 17.86 -16.05 2.02
N LEU A 139 18.33 -15.08 2.82
CA LEU A 139 19.71 -15.09 3.33
C LEU A 139 19.92 -16.26 4.29
N ASP A 140 18.96 -16.49 5.21
CA ASP A 140 19.03 -17.56 6.21
C ASP A 140 19.01 -18.96 5.57
N SER A 141 18.26 -19.14 4.46
CA SER A 141 18.23 -20.40 3.70
C SER A 141 19.42 -20.58 2.74
N GLY A 142 20.22 -19.54 2.53
CA GLY A 142 21.28 -19.52 1.52
C GLY A 142 20.77 -19.38 0.08
N ASP A 143 19.49 -19.06 -0.11
CA ASP A 143 18.91 -18.80 -1.42
C ASP A 143 19.35 -17.48 -2.03
N PHE A 144 19.60 -16.49 -1.17
CA PHE A 144 20.05 -15.15 -1.50
C PHE A 144 21.39 -14.84 -0.84
N MET A 145 22.17 -13.97 -1.49
CA MET A 145 23.43 -13.46 -0.98
C MET A 145 23.43 -11.94 -1.12
N ALA A 146 23.47 -11.22 0.01
CA ALA A 146 23.55 -9.77 0.03
C ALA A 146 24.34 -9.30 1.26
N ALA A 147 25.01 -8.15 1.15
CA ALA A 147 25.81 -7.59 2.25
C ALA A 147 24.96 -6.83 3.29
N ASP A 148 23.80 -6.29 2.89
CA ASP A 148 22.93 -5.45 3.74
C ASP A 148 21.48 -5.60 3.28
N THR A 149 20.68 -6.35 4.05
CA THR A 149 19.26 -6.62 3.79
C THR A 149 18.43 -5.33 3.73
N GLY A 150 18.69 -4.37 4.62
CA GLY A 150 17.94 -3.12 4.68
C GLY A 150 18.24 -2.21 3.47
N ARG A 151 19.50 -2.15 3.04
CA ARG A 151 19.87 -1.46 1.78
C ARG A 151 19.21 -2.12 0.58
N LEU A 152 19.27 -3.44 0.50
CA LEU A 152 18.68 -4.19 -0.59
C LEU A 152 17.17 -3.96 -0.69
N ALA A 153 16.46 -4.03 0.44
CA ALA A 153 15.03 -3.74 0.49
C ALA A 153 14.72 -2.32 0.00
N ARG A 154 15.48 -1.30 0.44
CA ARG A 154 15.31 0.07 -0.06
C ARG A 154 15.52 0.17 -1.58
N GLN A 155 16.55 -0.48 -2.12
CA GLN A 155 16.84 -0.43 -3.56
C GLN A 155 15.73 -1.08 -4.38
N ILE A 156 15.24 -2.25 -3.94
CA ILE A 156 14.16 -2.96 -4.63
C ILE A 156 12.85 -2.16 -4.54
N THR A 157 12.47 -1.65 -3.37
CA THR A 157 11.27 -0.82 -3.22
C THR A 157 11.36 0.46 -4.08
N SER A 158 12.51 1.13 -4.10
CA SER A 158 12.69 2.31 -4.96
C SER A 158 12.59 1.99 -6.44
N LEU A 159 13.09 0.82 -6.87
CA LEU A 159 12.97 0.36 -8.24
C LEU A 159 11.51 0.11 -8.60
N ILE A 160 10.77 -0.63 -7.76
CA ILE A 160 9.34 -0.89 -7.96
C ILE A 160 8.56 0.42 -8.08
N ASN A 161 8.73 1.34 -7.12
CA ASN A 161 8.00 2.61 -7.12
C ASN A 161 8.27 3.44 -8.38
N GLY A 162 9.54 3.54 -8.80
CA GLY A 162 9.89 4.30 -9.99
C GLY A 162 9.24 3.75 -11.27
N TYR A 163 9.18 2.43 -11.42
CA TYR A 163 8.48 1.79 -12.53
C TYR A 163 6.95 1.91 -12.40
N ALA A 164 6.41 1.78 -11.19
CA ALA A 164 4.97 1.87 -10.93
C ALA A 164 4.42 3.26 -11.24
N ASP A 165 5.18 4.33 -10.96
CA ASP A 165 4.79 5.72 -11.23
C ASP A 165 4.56 5.99 -12.74
N ASP A 166 5.35 5.36 -13.61
CA ASP A 166 5.15 5.46 -15.06
C ASP A 166 4.08 4.47 -15.55
N LEU A 167 4.12 3.22 -15.04
CA LEU A 167 3.23 2.14 -15.48
C LEU A 167 1.75 2.41 -15.18
N ILE A 168 1.43 3.12 -14.09
CA ILE A 168 0.04 3.44 -13.72
C ILE A 168 -0.69 4.27 -14.79
N LEU A 169 0.04 4.99 -15.65
CA LEU A 169 -0.58 5.79 -16.72
C LEU A 169 -1.18 4.92 -17.83
N GLU A 170 -0.58 3.76 -18.12
CA GLU A 170 -1.04 2.81 -19.13
C GLU A 170 -0.72 1.35 -18.76
N PRO A 171 -1.42 0.78 -17.76
CA PRO A 171 -1.20 -0.60 -17.34
C PRO A 171 -1.95 -1.55 -18.28
N THR A 172 -1.23 -2.21 -19.17
CA THR A 172 -1.71 -3.34 -19.98
C THR A 172 -1.01 -4.62 -19.52
N PRO A 173 -1.57 -5.81 -19.79
CA PRO A 173 -0.88 -7.06 -19.48
C PRO A 173 0.55 -7.10 -20.04
N GLU A 174 0.78 -6.52 -21.21
CA GLU A 174 2.09 -6.44 -21.86
C GLU A 174 3.05 -5.49 -21.14
N THR A 175 2.61 -4.28 -20.78
CA THR A 175 3.48 -3.30 -20.09
C THR A 175 3.79 -3.72 -18.66
N VAL A 176 2.82 -4.34 -17.97
CA VAL A 176 2.98 -4.93 -16.63
C VAL A 176 4.00 -6.06 -16.67
N GLU A 177 3.89 -7.00 -17.62
CA GLU A 177 4.81 -8.12 -17.71
C GLU A 177 6.22 -7.64 -18.12
N ALA A 178 6.35 -6.70 -19.05
CA ALA A 178 7.64 -6.12 -19.43
C ALA A 178 8.32 -5.44 -18.23
N THR A 179 7.59 -4.60 -17.50
CA THR A 179 8.06 -3.94 -16.27
C THR A 179 8.51 -4.95 -15.22
N TYR A 180 7.70 -5.97 -14.96
CA TYR A 180 8.02 -7.04 -14.04
C TYR A 180 9.33 -7.75 -14.41
N GLN A 181 9.53 -8.08 -15.69
CA GLN A 181 10.75 -8.75 -16.16
C GLN A 181 11.99 -7.87 -15.98
N GLU A 182 11.89 -6.56 -16.26
CA GLU A 182 12.99 -5.61 -16.06
C GLU A 182 13.37 -5.49 -14.57
N ILE A 183 12.37 -5.35 -13.69
CA ILE A 183 12.61 -5.30 -12.24
C ILE A 183 13.25 -6.60 -11.77
N MET A 184 12.72 -7.76 -12.15
CA MET A 184 13.26 -9.05 -11.74
C MET A 184 14.67 -9.30 -12.27
N ALA A 185 15.02 -8.81 -13.47
CA ALA A 185 16.38 -8.88 -13.98
C ALA A 185 17.38 -8.13 -13.09
N VAL A 186 16.99 -6.97 -12.53
CA VAL A 186 17.81 -6.22 -11.58
C VAL A 186 17.82 -6.90 -10.21
N VAL A 187 16.65 -7.27 -9.68
CA VAL A 187 16.50 -7.94 -8.38
C VAL A 187 17.38 -9.19 -8.33
N ASN A 188 17.33 -10.05 -9.35
CA ASN A 188 18.12 -11.28 -9.42
C ASN A 188 19.64 -11.01 -9.36
N ARG A 189 20.13 -9.92 -9.96
CA ARG A 189 21.54 -9.52 -9.86
C ARG A 189 21.91 -9.02 -8.47
N LEU A 190 20.95 -8.45 -7.74
CA LEU A 190 21.16 -7.93 -6.39
C LEU A 190 21.14 -9.04 -5.32
N VAL A 191 20.41 -10.14 -5.56
CA VAL A 191 20.27 -11.25 -4.59
C VAL A 191 21.13 -12.49 -4.87
N LEU A 192 21.79 -12.58 -6.03
CA LEU A 192 22.64 -13.72 -6.40
C LEU A 192 24.12 -13.32 -6.49
N PRO A 193 25.07 -14.23 -6.21
CA PRO A 193 26.50 -13.91 -6.24
C PRO A 193 26.97 -13.57 -7.66
N ASN A 194 27.54 -12.37 -7.79
CA ASN A 194 28.32 -11.85 -8.92
C ASN A 194 27.60 -11.75 -10.28
N ASN A 195 27.11 -10.56 -10.61
CA ASN A 195 27.28 -10.06 -11.97
C ASN A 195 28.47 -9.09 -11.93
N PRO A 196 29.64 -9.42 -12.50
CA PRO A 196 30.71 -8.45 -12.59
C PRO A 196 30.18 -7.26 -13.39
N ALA A 197 30.35 -6.06 -12.83
CA ALA A 197 30.13 -4.80 -13.52
C ALA A 197 31.03 -4.70 -14.77
#